data_AF-A0A7S1YE22-F1
#
_entry.id   AF-A0A7S1YE22-F1
#
_cell.length_a   1.000
_cell.length_b   1.000
_cell.length_c   1.000
_cell.angle_alpha   90.00
_cell.angle_beta   90.00
_cell.angle_gamma   90.00
#
_symmetry.space_group_name_H-M   'P 1'
#
loop_
_entity.id
_entity.type
_entity.pdbx_description
1 polymer ?
#
loop_
_entity_poly.entity_id
_entity_poly.type
_entity_poly.pdbx_seq_one_letter_code
_entity_poly.pdbx_strand_id
1 'polypeptide(L)'
;AHLPAPPQAVPEAITSVRGGMVSSTTQNAILGCLVMAVIEKLVKSTLAALDIKFPAMLGGCIFLFFSLLVTEKINPDAAASAFDFLKPGADLVAKWFSMLFVPGLVLLPLSPSIGSNLEIAKAIMVCVVGFVYTASISAYSVLAIRVAQGAVKKVALPSVKASSKKVSKPAAPAKPYSAEIVSLFTKLSVTTGLISALATRSGNGFAKPIETIFLCCFTIASYVWGARLPNAYVKLVHPLVTSSVMVLAVVRVLGIAAGVDMLDILRNYKTGSFAPMKIGSGDILLYLCGTGVVSFAISMYSRRALIFSNLPVLATAMLVSSAGSLFSTAAFVRLISL
;
A
#
# COMPACT_ATOMS: atom_id res chain seq x y z
N ALA A 1 -48.40 -3.40 19.59
CA ALA A 1 -47.17 -2.68 19.96
C ALA A 1 -45.98 -3.60 19.70
N HIS A 2 -45.40 -3.55 18.50
CA HIS A 2 -44.26 -4.38 18.13
C HIS A 2 -42.97 -3.68 18.57
N LEU A 3 -42.32 -4.23 19.60
CA LEU A 3 -40.98 -3.83 20.00
C LEU A 3 -39.99 -4.23 18.89
N PRO A 4 -39.06 -3.35 18.47
CA PRO A 4 -38.02 -3.70 17.52
C PRO A 4 -37.02 -4.67 18.14
N ALA A 5 -36.61 -5.67 17.35
CA ALA A 5 -35.64 -6.68 17.74
C ALA A 5 -34.30 -6.07 18.21
N PRO A 6 -33.60 -6.70 19.17
CA PRO A 6 -32.32 -6.21 19.65
C PRO A 6 -31.27 -6.15 18.53
N PRO A 7 -30.34 -5.17 18.57
CA PRO A 7 -29.32 -5.01 17.55
C PRO A 7 -28.45 -6.26 17.49
N GLN A 8 -28.30 -6.80 16.27
CA GLN A 8 -27.45 -7.94 15.97
C GLN A 8 -26.04 -7.70 16.54
N ALA A 9 -25.51 -8.74 17.19
CA ALA A 9 -24.19 -8.73 17.80
C ALA A 9 -23.15 -8.18 16.81
N VAL A 10 -22.36 -7.21 17.28
CA VAL A 10 -21.20 -6.69 16.56
C VAL A 10 -20.31 -7.89 16.24
N PRO A 11 -20.08 -8.23 14.95
CA PRO A 11 -19.15 -9.30 14.62
C PRO A 11 -17.79 -8.94 15.21
N GLU A 12 -17.16 -9.92 15.86
CA GLU A 12 -15.86 -9.82 16.53
C GLU A 12 -14.91 -8.91 15.75
N ALA A 13 -14.22 -8.03 16.48
CA ALA A 13 -13.18 -7.19 15.93
C ALA A 13 -12.19 -8.04 15.15
N ILE A 14 -12.31 -8.02 13.82
CA ILE A 14 -11.35 -8.62 12.90
C ILE A 14 -10.05 -7.85 13.11
N THR A 15 -9.22 -8.33 14.02
CA THR A 15 -7.80 -7.98 14.05
C THR A 15 -7.30 -8.30 12.65
N SER A 16 -6.95 -7.28 11.88
CA SER A 16 -6.33 -7.45 10.57
C SER A 16 -4.95 -8.08 10.80
N VAL A 17 -4.93 -9.40 10.89
CA VAL A 17 -3.70 -10.16 10.82
C VAL A 17 -3.12 -9.87 9.45
N ARG A 18 -2.01 -9.15 9.42
CA ARG A 18 -1.17 -8.97 8.23
C ARG A 18 -0.80 -10.37 7.73
N GLY A 19 -1.52 -10.84 6.72
CA GLY A 19 -1.34 -12.16 6.14
C GLY A 19 -2.39 -13.17 6.60
N GLY A 20 -3.60 -13.07 6.04
CA GLY A 20 -4.47 -14.23 5.90
C GLY A 20 -3.88 -15.23 4.90
N MET A 21 -4.15 -16.51 5.10
CA MET A 21 -3.89 -17.55 4.09
C MET A 21 -4.86 -17.35 2.93
N VAL A 22 -4.35 -17.28 1.70
CA VAL A 22 -5.18 -17.22 0.50
C VAL A 22 -5.70 -18.64 0.25
N SER A 23 -6.91 -18.93 0.70
CA SER A 23 -7.57 -20.25 0.59
C SER A 23 -8.37 -20.43 -0.71
N SER A 24 -8.13 -19.62 -1.74
CA SER A 24 -8.72 -19.81 -3.08
C SER A 24 -7.59 -19.84 -4.11
N THR A 25 -7.63 -20.83 -5.01
CA THR A 25 -6.65 -21.14 -6.07
C THR A 25 -5.88 -19.90 -6.53
N THR A 26 -4.55 -19.88 -6.38
CA THR A 26 -3.64 -18.77 -6.75
C THR A 26 -3.98 -18.14 -8.11
N GLN A 27 -4.50 -18.95 -9.04
CA GLN A 27 -5.05 -18.54 -10.32
C GLN A 27 -6.15 -17.46 -10.22
N ASN A 28 -7.14 -17.61 -9.33
CA ASN A 28 -8.22 -16.64 -9.15
C ASN A 28 -7.70 -15.32 -8.56
N ALA A 29 -6.73 -15.40 -7.66
CA ALA A 29 -6.09 -14.19 -7.12
C ALA A 29 -5.34 -13.42 -8.21
N ILE A 30 -4.56 -14.12 -9.04
CA ILE A 30 -3.85 -13.51 -10.18
C ILE A 30 -4.85 -12.92 -11.18
N LEU A 31 -5.89 -13.68 -11.54
CA LEU A 31 -6.89 -13.24 -12.51
C LEU A 31 -7.67 -12.03 -12.01
N GLY A 32 -8.05 -12.00 -10.72
CA GLY A 32 -8.66 -10.83 -10.10
C GLY A 32 -7.75 -9.59 -10.15
N CYS A 33 -6.45 -9.75 -9.89
CA CYS A 33 -5.47 -8.65 -10.06
C CYS A 33 -5.40 -8.16 -11.51
N LEU A 34 -5.38 -9.08 -12.48
CA LEU A 34 -5.35 -8.74 -13.90
C LEU A 34 -6.60 -7.97 -14.32
N VAL A 35 -7.79 -8.39 -13.88
CA VAL A 35 -9.03 -7.66 -14.17
C VAL A 35 -8.99 -6.24 -13.62
N MET A 36 -8.52 -6.04 -12.39
CA MET A 36 -8.37 -4.70 -11.80
C MET A 36 -7.34 -3.84 -12.55
N ALA A 37 -6.24 -4.43 -13.01
CA ALA A 37 -5.26 -3.73 -13.83
C ALA A 37 -5.83 -3.33 -15.21
N VAL A 38 -6.64 -4.20 -15.82
CA VAL A 38 -7.36 -3.91 -17.06
C VAL A 38 -8.35 -2.77 -16.87
N ILE A 39 -9.12 -2.76 -15.77
CA ILE A 39 -10.03 -1.67 -15.43
C ILE A 39 -9.28 -0.34 -15.34
N GLU A 40 -8.15 -0.30 -14.63
CA GLU A 40 -7.32 0.90 -14.53
C GLU A 40 -6.86 1.38 -15.92
N LYS A 41 -6.38 0.46 -16.76
CA LYS A 41 -5.92 0.77 -18.12
C LYS A 41 -7.05 1.31 -19.00
N LEU A 42 -8.24 0.72 -18.93
CA LEU A 42 -9.43 1.16 -19.65
C LEU A 42 -9.82 2.57 -19.22
N VAL A 43 -9.95 2.80 -17.92
CA VAL A 43 -10.28 4.13 -17.37
C VAL A 43 -9.23 5.16 -17.76
N LYS A 44 -7.93 4.81 -17.72
CA LYS A 44 -6.86 5.69 -18.19
C LYS A 44 -7.03 6.08 -19.66
N SER A 45 -7.33 5.10 -20.52
CA SER A 45 -7.55 5.34 -21.95
C SER A 45 -8.77 6.21 -22.20
N THR A 46 -9.87 5.98 -21.49
CA THR A 46 -11.10 6.76 -21.62
C THR A 46 -10.91 8.19 -21.12
N LEU A 47 -10.27 8.40 -19.96
CA LEU A 47 -9.98 9.74 -19.44
C LEU A 47 -9.08 10.53 -20.39
N ALA A 48 -8.06 9.88 -20.96
CA ALA A 48 -7.18 10.51 -21.95
C ALA A 48 -7.92 10.86 -23.25
N ALA A 49 -8.82 9.99 -23.72
CA ALA A 49 -9.65 10.26 -24.91
C ALA A 49 -10.63 11.44 -24.69
N LEU A 50 -11.01 11.70 -23.44
CA LEU A 50 -11.89 12.81 -23.05
C LEU A 50 -11.13 14.07 -22.60
N ASP A 51 -9.79 14.09 -22.68
CA ASP A 51 -8.90 15.15 -22.16
C ASP A 51 -9.14 15.50 -20.67
N ILE A 52 -9.57 14.51 -19.88
CA ILE A 52 -9.83 14.68 -18.45
C ILE A 52 -8.54 14.41 -17.67
N LYS A 53 -7.99 15.44 -17.04
CA LYS A 53 -6.83 15.35 -16.14
C LYS A 53 -7.24 14.82 -14.76
N PHE A 54 -7.63 13.55 -14.71
CA PHE A 54 -7.96 12.86 -13.46
C PHE A 54 -7.09 11.62 -13.27
N PRO A 55 -6.62 11.33 -12.04
CA PRO A 55 -5.82 10.13 -11.78
C PRO A 55 -6.62 8.85 -12.09
N ALA A 56 -6.17 8.10 -13.10
CA ALA A 56 -6.85 6.89 -13.57
C ALA A 56 -7.01 5.82 -12.47
N MET A 57 -6.08 5.75 -11.51
CA MET A 57 -6.14 4.84 -10.37
C MET A 57 -7.37 5.11 -9.48
N LEU A 58 -7.66 6.39 -9.18
CA LEU A 58 -8.86 6.80 -8.44
C LEU A 58 -10.11 6.56 -9.28
N GLY A 59 -10.04 6.86 -10.58
CA GLY A 59 -11.14 6.64 -11.52
C GLY A 59 -11.54 5.17 -11.60
N GLY A 60 -10.56 4.27 -11.68
CA GLY A 60 -10.78 2.82 -11.68
C GLY A 60 -11.39 2.31 -10.37
N CYS A 61 -10.95 2.84 -9.23
CA CYS A 61 -11.56 2.52 -7.94
C CYS A 61 -13.02 2.97 -7.86
N ILE A 62 -13.31 4.20 -8.26
CA ILE A 62 -14.67 4.75 -8.30
C ILE A 62 -15.53 3.93 -9.27
N PHE A 63 -15.06 3.72 -10.49
CA PHE A 63 -15.76 2.97 -11.53
C PHE A 63 -16.12 1.56 -11.03
N LEU A 64 -15.14 0.77 -10.57
CA LEU A 64 -15.39 -0.58 -10.09
C LEU A 64 -16.37 -0.62 -8.91
N PHE A 65 -16.23 0.30 -7.95
CA PHE A 65 -17.14 0.38 -6.80
C PHE A 65 -18.58 0.67 -7.24
N PHE A 66 -18.79 1.67 -8.10
CA PHE A 66 -20.12 2.02 -8.59
C PHE A 66 -20.70 0.95 -9.52
N SER A 67 -19.88 0.33 -10.38
CA SER A 67 -20.32 -0.80 -11.20
C SER A 67 -20.85 -1.93 -10.34
N LEU A 68 -20.16 -2.32 -9.26
CA LEU A 68 -20.64 -3.35 -8.34
C LEU A 68 -21.93 -2.94 -7.62
N LEU A 69 -22.10 -1.67 -7.24
CA LEU A 69 -23.34 -1.17 -6.65
C LEU A 69 -24.52 -1.21 -7.63
N VAL A 70 -24.29 -0.82 -8.89
CA VAL A 70 -25.31 -0.88 -9.94
C VAL A 70 -25.67 -2.32 -10.25
N THR A 71 -24.68 -3.21 -10.38
CA THR A 71 -24.92 -4.64 -10.56
C THR A 71 -25.71 -5.21 -9.40
N GLU A 72 -25.42 -4.86 -8.15
CA GLU A 72 -26.19 -5.33 -6.99
C GLU A 72 -27.66 -4.93 -7.04
N LYS A 73 -27.97 -3.74 -7.59
CA LYS A 73 -29.35 -3.27 -7.77
C LYS A 73 -30.10 -3.97 -8.90
N ILE A 74 -29.41 -4.41 -9.94
CA ILE A 74 -30.01 -5.08 -11.10
C ILE A 74 -30.08 -6.60 -10.88
N ASN A 75 -28.99 -7.20 -10.42
CA ASN A 75 -28.83 -8.61 -10.15
C ASN A 75 -27.87 -8.84 -8.95
N PRO A 76 -28.42 -9.11 -7.74
CA PRO A 76 -27.61 -9.28 -6.54
C PRO A 76 -26.67 -10.50 -6.62
N ASP A 77 -27.08 -11.58 -7.29
CA ASP A 77 -26.27 -12.80 -7.42
C ASP A 77 -25.05 -12.55 -8.33
N ALA A 78 -25.23 -11.77 -9.40
CA ALA A 78 -24.13 -11.37 -10.27
C ALA A 78 -23.11 -10.48 -9.54
N ALA A 79 -23.57 -9.58 -8.68
CA ALA A 79 -22.69 -8.73 -7.89
C ALA A 79 -21.91 -9.52 -6.83
N ALA A 80 -22.57 -10.49 -6.17
CA ALA A 80 -21.92 -11.40 -5.23
C ALA A 80 -20.84 -12.24 -5.92
N SER A 81 -21.16 -12.82 -7.09
CA SER A 81 -20.21 -13.60 -7.89
C SER A 81 -19.01 -12.76 -8.34
N ALA A 82 -19.24 -11.55 -8.84
CA ALA A 82 -18.18 -10.61 -9.23
C ALA A 82 -17.29 -10.22 -8.02
N PHE A 83 -17.91 -9.98 -6.86
CA PHE A 83 -17.18 -9.69 -5.63
C PHE A 83 -16.32 -10.87 -5.18
N ASP A 84 -16.89 -12.07 -5.10
CA ASP A 84 -16.18 -13.28 -4.66
C ASP A 84 -15.04 -13.66 -5.62
N PHE A 85 -15.20 -13.38 -6.92
CA PHE A 85 -14.15 -13.55 -7.91
C PHE A 85 -13.00 -12.55 -7.76
N LEU A 86 -13.30 -11.26 -7.52
CA LEU A 86 -12.29 -10.20 -7.42
C LEU A 86 -11.61 -10.15 -6.04
N LYS A 87 -12.30 -10.61 -5.00
CA LYS A 87 -11.83 -10.55 -3.60
C LYS A 87 -10.47 -11.20 -3.36
N PRO A 88 -10.18 -12.42 -3.84
CA PRO A 88 -8.85 -13.02 -3.69
C PRO A 88 -7.73 -12.16 -4.28
N GLY A 89 -7.99 -11.52 -5.43
CA GLY A 89 -7.04 -10.60 -6.05
C GLY A 89 -6.85 -9.33 -5.21
N ALA A 90 -7.95 -8.75 -4.73
CA ALA A 90 -7.89 -7.56 -3.88
C ALA A 90 -7.15 -7.82 -2.55
N ASP A 91 -7.40 -8.95 -1.91
CA ASP A 91 -6.70 -9.35 -0.68
C ASP A 91 -5.21 -9.61 -0.95
N LEU A 92 -4.87 -10.19 -2.11
CA LEU A 92 -3.48 -10.36 -2.53
C LEU A 92 -2.78 -9.01 -2.71
N VAL A 93 -3.34 -8.09 -3.51
CA VAL A 93 -2.70 -6.78 -3.72
C VAL A 93 -2.64 -6.00 -2.42
N ALA A 94 -3.68 -6.02 -1.58
CA ALA A 94 -3.67 -5.35 -0.27
C ALA A 94 -2.53 -5.86 0.63
N LYS A 95 -2.23 -7.17 0.61
CA LYS A 95 -1.10 -7.75 1.35
C LYS A 95 0.26 -7.21 0.88
N TRP A 96 0.41 -6.96 -0.42
CA TRP A 96 1.67 -6.49 -1.01
C TRP A 96 1.71 -4.98 -1.27
N PHE A 97 0.62 -4.27 -1.04
CA PHE A 97 0.46 -2.86 -1.40
C PHE A 97 1.57 -1.97 -0.85
N SER A 98 1.88 -2.13 0.44
CA SER A 98 2.95 -1.34 1.07
C SER A 98 4.35 -1.63 0.52
N MET A 99 4.58 -2.76 -0.14
CA MET A 99 5.86 -3.06 -0.79
C MET A 99 6.00 -2.35 -2.14
N LEU A 100 4.88 -2.06 -2.83
CA LEU A 100 4.86 -1.34 -4.10
C LEU A 100 5.34 0.12 -3.99
N PHE A 101 5.41 0.67 -2.76
CA PHE A 101 5.95 2.02 -2.49
C PHE A 101 7.44 2.05 -2.14
N VAL A 102 8.11 0.90 -2.01
CA VAL A 102 9.57 0.85 -1.82
C VAL A 102 10.34 1.68 -2.85
N PRO A 103 9.98 1.68 -4.17
CA PRO A 103 10.63 2.51 -5.16
C PRO A 103 10.67 4.00 -4.82
N GLY A 104 9.62 4.52 -4.18
CA GLY A 104 9.54 5.94 -3.82
C GLY A 104 10.69 6.36 -2.89
N LEU A 105 11.04 5.51 -1.91
CA LEU A 105 12.17 5.79 -1.01
C LEU A 105 13.53 5.47 -1.62
N VAL A 106 13.62 4.43 -2.46
CA VAL A 106 14.87 4.07 -3.15
C VAL A 106 15.35 5.19 -4.08
N LEU A 107 14.43 5.99 -4.62
CA LEU A 107 14.74 7.09 -5.54
C LEU A 107 15.08 8.41 -4.84
N LEU A 108 15.04 8.47 -3.50
CA LEU A 108 15.37 9.69 -2.75
C LEU A 108 16.75 10.28 -3.08
N PRO A 109 17.83 9.50 -3.31
CA PRO A 109 19.12 10.07 -3.70
C PRO A 109 19.12 10.80 -5.05
N LEU A 110 18.12 10.55 -5.91
CA LEU A 110 17.94 11.26 -7.19
C LEU A 110 17.02 12.47 -7.06
N SER A 111 16.40 12.68 -5.90
CA SER A 111 15.55 13.86 -5.68
C SER A 111 16.43 15.13 -5.73
N PRO A 112 15.91 16.24 -6.30
CA PRO A 112 16.61 17.52 -6.23
C PRO A 112 16.97 17.84 -4.79
N SER A 113 18.19 18.35 -4.56
CA SER A 113 18.60 18.74 -3.20
C SER A 113 17.61 19.78 -2.65
N ILE A 114 17.02 19.47 -1.50
CA ILE A 114 16.11 20.36 -0.76
C ILE A 114 16.88 21.58 -0.20
N GLY A 115 18.23 21.55 -0.26
CA GLY A 115 19.12 22.65 0.09
C GLY A 115 20.02 22.29 1.28
N SER A 116 20.04 23.13 2.30
CA SER A 116 20.81 22.97 3.54
C SER A 116 20.25 21.85 4.44
N ASN A 117 21.08 21.31 5.35
CA ASN A 117 20.66 20.31 6.34
C ASN A 117 19.45 20.78 7.18
N LEU A 118 19.31 22.10 7.37
CA LEU A 118 18.20 22.70 8.09
C LEU A 118 16.88 22.58 7.31
N GLU A 119 16.89 22.76 5.99
CA GLU A 119 15.70 22.60 5.15
C GLU A 119 15.25 21.14 5.09
N ILE A 120 16.19 20.20 5.07
CA ILE A 120 15.91 18.77 5.20
C ILE A 120 15.25 18.48 6.56
N ALA A 121 15.78 19.01 7.66
CA ALA A 121 15.20 18.84 8.99
C ALA A 121 13.79 19.43 9.09
N LYS A 122 13.56 20.62 8.49
CA LYS A 122 12.24 21.24 8.38
C LYS A 122 11.28 20.37 7.56
N ALA A 123 11.71 19.81 6.43
CA ALA A 123 10.88 18.92 5.61
C ALA A 123 10.47 17.65 6.38
N ILE A 124 11.42 17.02 7.09
CA ILE A 124 11.12 15.87 7.96
C ILE A 124 10.12 16.26 9.06
N MET A 125 10.30 17.43 9.67
CA MET A 125 9.40 17.95 10.69
C MET A 125 7.98 18.19 10.14
N VAL A 126 7.84 18.74 8.93
CA VAL A 126 6.54 18.86 8.23
C VAL A 126 5.89 17.49 8.03
N CYS A 127 6.65 16.46 7.63
CA CYS A 127 6.11 15.12 7.47
C CYS A 127 5.60 14.51 8.79
N VAL A 128 6.38 14.63 9.88
CA VAL A 128 6.02 14.05 11.18
C VAL A 128 4.84 14.80 11.82
N VAL A 129 4.92 16.13 11.88
CA VAL A 129 3.84 16.98 12.44
C VAL A 129 2.58 16.85 11.59
N GLY A 130 2.71 16.90 10.26
CA GLY A 130 1.59 16.72 9.34
C GLY A 130 0.90 15.37 9.47
N PHE A 131 1.65 14.29 9.69
CA PHE A 131 1.10 12.96 9.93
C PHE A 131 0.27 12.93 11.23
N VAL A 132 0.83 13.40 12.35
CA VAL A 132 0.12 13.43 13.65
C VAL A 132 -1.10 14.34 13.58
N TYR A 133 -0.97 15.51 12.95
CA TYR A 133 -2.05 16.47 12.74
C TYR A 133 -3.19 15.85 11.92
N THR A 134 -2.88 15.25 10.77
CA THR A 134 -3.89 14.65 9.87
C THR A 134 -4.60 13.46 10.54
N ALA A 135 -3.87 12.65 11.30
CA ALA A 135 -4.46 11.55 12.07
C ALA A 135 -5.40 12.07 13.16
N SER A 136 -4.97 13.10 13.88
CA SER A 136 -5.73 13.71 14.98
C SER A 136 -7.00 14.40 14.46
N ILE A 137 -6.89 15.25 13.43
CA ILE A 137 -8.04 15.97 12.86
C ILE A 137 -9.09 14.99 12.31
N SER A 138 -8.65 13.90 11.68
CA SER A 138 -9.53 12.82 11.21
C SER A 138 -10.25 12.14 12.37
N ALA A 139 -9.53 11.77 13.42
CA ALA A 139 -10.11 11.08 14.58
C ALA A 139 -11.09 11.99 15.35
N TYR A 140 -10.70 13.24 15.63
CA TYR A 140 -11.52 14.18 16.38
C TYR A 140 -12.72 14.69 15.58
N SER A 141 -12.63 14.82 14.25
CA SER A 141 -13.80 15.17 13.42
C SER A 141 -14.87 14.08 13.46
N VAL A 142 -14.48 12.80 13.33
CA VAL A 142 -15.39 11.67 13.50
C VAL A 142 -16.00 11.67 14.91
N LEU A 143 -15.18 11.86 15.95
CA LEU A 143 -15.65 11.87 17.33
C LEU A 143 -16.64 13.01 17.59
N ALA A 144 -16.35 14.23 17.12
CA ALA A 144 -17.20 15.40 17.30
C ALA A 144 -18.60 15.17 16.72
N ILE A 145 -18.68 14.61 15.52
CA ILE A 145 -19.98 14.32 14.87
C ILE A 145 -20.71 13.19 15.62
N ARG A 146 -20.00 12.15 16.05
CA ARG A 146 -20.60 11.05 16.82
C ARG A 146 -21.15 11.53 18.16
N VAL A 147 -20.44 12.45 18.84
CA VAL A 147 -20.91 13.10 20.07
C VAL A 147 -22.16 13.93 19.77
N ALA A 148 -22.13 14.75 18.71
CA ALA A 148 -23.28 15.57 18.31
C ALA A 148 -24.51 14.73 17.95
N GLN A 149 -24.31 13.54 17.38
CA GLN A 149 -25.37 12.56 17.09
C GLN A 149 -25.86 11.78 18.32
N GLY A 150 -25.30 12.01 19.51
CA GLY A 150 -25.63 11.26 20.73
C GLY A 150 -25.20 9.79 20.71
N ALA A 151 -24.38 9.39 19.73
CA ALA A 151 -23.99 8.00 19.49
C ALA A 151 -22.77 7.56 20.33
N VAL A 152 -22.13 8.48 21.06
CA VAL A 152 -21.00 8.14 21.93
C VAL A 152 -21.51 7.67 23.29
N LYS A 153 -21.63 6.35 23.45
CA LYS A 153 -21.56 5.76 24.79
C LYS A 153 -20.15 6.03 25.32
N LYS A 154 -20.03 6.73 26.45
CA LYS A 154 -18.81 6.71 27.26
C LYS A 154 -18.51 5.25 27.59
N VAL A 155 -17.61 4.63 26.84
CA VAL A 155 -16.99 3.38 27.27
C VAL A 155 -16.09 3.80 28.43
N ALA A 156 -16.57 3.61 29.66
CA ALA A 156 -15.66 3.52 30.79
C ALA A 156 -14.61 2.47 30.41
N LEU A 157 -13.35 2.88 30.29
CA LEU A 157 -12.26 1.95 30.10
C LEU A 157 -12.42 0.87 31.18
N PRO A 158 -12.63 -0.41 30.82
CA PRO A 158 -12.49 -1.45 31.80
C PRO A 158 -11.05 -1.35 32.30
N SER A 159 -10.89 -1.04 33.59
CA SER A 159 -9.70 -1.45 34.32
C SER A 159 -9.58 -2.95 34.07
N VAL A 160 -8.66 -3.34 33.18
CA VAL A 160 -8.33 -4.73 32.93
C VAL A 160 -7.64 -5.22 34.19
N LYS A 161 -8.45 -5.63 35.18
CA LYS A 161 -7.98 -6.56 36.20
C LYS A 161 -7.66 -7.84 35.45
N ALA A 162 -6.36 -8.10 35.31
CA ALA A 162 -5.82 -9.30 34.69
C ALA A 162 -6.34 -10.53 35.43
N SER A 163 -7.43 -11.12 34.95
CA SER A 163 -7.87 -12.43 35.40
C SER A 163 -6.93 -13.45 34.77
N SER A 164 -6.00 -13.94 35.59
CA SER A 164 -5.10 -15.04 35.27
C SER A 164 -5.90 -16.34 35.12
N LYS A 165 -6.53 -16.53 33.97
CA LYS A 165 -6.82 -17.86 33.46
C LYS A 165 -5.62 -18.28 32.64
N LYS A 166 -5.00 -19.43 32.97
CA LYS A 166 -3.98 -20.10 32.15
C LYS A 166 -4.58 -20.38 30.76
N VAL A 167 -4.45 -19.40 29.87
CA VAL A 167 -4.58 -19.61 28.43
C VAL A 167 -3.32 -20.36 28.04
N SER A 168 -3.49 -21.57 27.51
CA SER A 168 -2.44 -22.31 26.81
C SER A 168 -1.61 -21.35 25.97
N LYS A 169 -0.28 -21.36 26.15
CA LYS A 169 0.70 -20.51 25.47
C LYS A 169 0.23 -20.24 24.02
N PRO A 170 -0.15 -19.00 23.66
CA PRO A 170 -0.59 -18.71 22.31
C PRO A 170 0.48 -19.18 21.35
N ALA A 171 0.09 -19.96 20.34
CA ALA A 171 0.98 -20.30 19.23
C ALA A 171 1.66 -19.01 18.77
N ALA A 172 2.98 -19.04 18.57
CA ALA A 172 3.73 -17.88 18.16
C ALA A 172 3.01 -17.20 16.98
N PRO A 173 2.83 -15.86 17.00
CA PRO A 173 2.08 -15.17 15.96
C PRO A 173 2.64 -15.56 14.59
N ALA A 174 1.75 -16.05 13.71
CA ALA A 174 2.14 -16.53 12.39
C ALA A 174 2.95 -15.46 11.66
N LYS A 175 4.12 -15.84 11.11
CA LYS A 175 4.97 -14.89 10.38
C LYS A 175 4.19 -14.37 9.16
N PRO A 176 4.28 -13.07 8.80
CA PRO A 176 3.42 -12.46 7.76
C PRO A 176 3.56 -13.09 6.36
N TYR A 177 4.69 -13.75 6.09
CA TYR A 177 5.03 -14.41 4.83
C TYR A 177 5.62 -15.81 5.07
N SER A 178 5.32 -16.73 4.15
CA SER A 178 5.86 -18.10 4.16
C SER A 178 7.38 -18.12 4.02
N ALA A 179 8.02 -19.10 4.64
CA ALA A 179 9.46 -19.33 4.49
C ALA A 179 9.85 -19.67 3.04
N GLU A 180 8.94 -20.30 2.29
CA GLU A 180 9.14 -20.67 0.89
C GLU A 180 9.30 -19.43 0.01
N ILE A 181 8.40 -18.46 0.13
CA ILE A 181 8.44 -17.19 -0.60
C ILE A 181 9.76 -16.46 -0.34
N VAL A 182 10.19 -16.42 0.93
CA VAL A 182 11.48 -15.83 1.30
C VAL A 182 12.62 -16.55 0.58
N SER A 183 12.66 -17.88 0.69
CA SER A 183 13.72 -18.67 0.09
C SER A 183 13.75 -18.55 -1.43
N LEU A 184 12.59 -18.49 -2.09
CA LEU A 184 12.45 -18.34 -3.52
C LEU A 184 13.00 -17.00 -3.99
N PHE A 185 12.51 -15.89 -3.43
CA PHE A 185 12.95 -14.55 -3.85
C PHE A 185 14.39 -14.24 -3.43
N THR A 186 14.88 -14.78 -2.31
CA THR A 186 16.30 -14.67 -1.96
C THR A 186 17.20 -15.45 -2.92
N LYS A 187 16.84 -16.69 -3.29
CA LYS A 187 17.60 -17.44 -4.29
C LYS A 187 17.59 -16.74 -5.64
N LEU A 188 16.42 -16.28 -6.08
CA LEU A 188 16.26 -15.59 -7.35
C LEU A 188 17.03 -14.27 -7.38
N SER A 189 17.04 -13.50 -6.29
CA SER A 189 17.82 -12.26 -6.21
C SER A 189 19.32 -12.51 -6.22
N VAL A 190 19.82 -13.52 -5.53
CA VAL A 190 21.25 -13.87 -5.54
C VAL A 190 21.69 -14.33 -6.94
N THR A 191 20.93 -15.22 -7.58
CA THR A 191 21.29 -15.72 -8.92
C THR A 191 21.24 -14.61 -9.98
N THR A 192 20.16 -13.83 -10.02
CA THR A 192 20.01 -12.73 -11.00
C THR A 192 20.96 -11.57 -10.72
N GLY A 193 21.35 -11.33 -9.47
CA GLY A 193 22.33 -10.30 -9.10
C GLY A 193 23.73 -10.59 -9.63
N LEU A 194 24.20 -11.83 -9.52
CA LEU A 194 25.48 -12.24 -10.09
C LEU A 194 25.48 -12.11 -11.62
N ILE A 195 24.40 -12.57 -12.27
CA ILE A 195 24.25 -12.47 -13.73
C ILE A 195 24.17 -11.00 -14.16
N SER A 196 23.45 -10.16 -13.42
CA SER A 196 23.34 -8.72 -13.69
C SER A 196 24.71 -8.04 -13.64
N ALA A 197 25.49 -8.28 -12.59
CA ALA A 197 26.82 -7.70 -12.47
C ALA A 197 27.73 -8.09 -13.65
N LEU A 198 27.76 -9.38 -14.01
CA LEU A 198 28.56 -9.88 -15.12
C LEU A 198 28.09 -9.31 -16.48
N ALA A 199 26.77 -9.29 -16.72
CA ALA A 199 26.20 -8.78 -17.97
C ALA A 199 26.46 -7.28 -18.16
N THR A 200 26.40 -6.50 -17.07
CA THR A 200 26.73 -5.08 -17.08
C THR A 200 28.22 -4.86 -17.33
N ARG A 201 29.12 -5.65 -16.71
CA ARG A 201 30.57 -5.58 -16.98
C ARG A 201 30.92 -5.95 -18.41
N SER A 202 30.25 -6.95 -18.97
CA SER A 202 30.55 -7.45 -20.32
C SER A 202 29.94 -6.58 -21.43
N GLY A 203 29.26 -5.48 -21.10
CA GLY A 203 28.59 -4.62 -22.09
C GLY A 203 27.45 -5.31 -22.85
N ASN A 204 26.80 -6.31 -22.25
CA ASN A 204 25.74 -7.07 -22.91
C ASN A 204 24.48 -6.21 -23.12
N GLY A 205 23.86 -6.27 -24.30
CA GLY A 205 22.60 -5.58 -24.59
C GLY A 205 21.43 -5.95 -23.67
N PHE A 206 21.48 -7.11 -23.01
CA PHE A 206 20.49 -7.56 -22.02
C PHE A 206 20.79 -7.16 -20.56
N ALA A 207 21.85 -6.39 -20.30
CA ALA A 207 22.22 -5.97 -18.95
C ALA A 207 21.07 -5.30 -18.20
N LYS A 208 20.33 -4.39 -18.87
CA LYS A 208 19.22 -3.63 -18.28
C LYS A 208 18.02 -4.50 -17.88
N PRO A 209 17.46 -5.37 -18.75
CA PRO A 209 16.43 -6.32 -18.33
C PRO A 209 16.83 -7.21 -17.16
N ILE A 210 18.08 -7.71 -17.14
CA ILE A 210 18.58 -8.58 -16.06
C ILE A 210 18.71 -7.79 -14.75
N GLU A 211 19.24 -6.57 -14.79
CA GLU A 211 19.28 -5.63 -13.66
C GLU A 211 17.87 -5.35 -13.11
N THR A 212 16.89 -5.13 -13.99
CA THR A 212 15.49 -4.94 -13.60
C THR A 212 14.91 -6.18 -12.90
N ILE A 213 15.14 -7.38 -13.42
CA ILE A 213 14.69 -8.61 -12.77
C ILE A 213 15.34 -8.76 -11.40
N PHE A 214 16.65 -8.52 -11.32
CA PHE A 214 17.41 -8.57 -10.07
C PHE A 214 16.86 -7.61 -9.02
N LEU A 215 16.77 -6.31 -9.34
CA LEU A 215 16.34 -5.29 -8.40
C LEU A 215 14.87 -5.46 -8.00
N CYS A 216 14.01 -5.94 -8.91
CA CYS A 216 12.64 -6.32 -8.57
C CYS A 216 12.62 -7.45 -7.55
N CYS A 217 13.29 -8.58 -7.84
CA CYS A 217 13.35 -9.76 -6.97
C CYS A 217 13.99 -9.43 -5.61
N PHE A 218 15.05 -8.63 -5.61
CA PHE A 218 15.72 -8.20 -4.39
C PHE A 218 14.83 -7.28 -3.54
N THR A 219 14.04 -6.40 -4.17
CA THR A 219 13.05 -5.57 -3.47
C THR A 219 11.98 -6.44 -2.79
N ILE A 220 11.48 -7.47 -3.49
CA ILE A 220 10.54 -8.44 -2.90
C ILE A 220 11.19 -9.17 -1.72
N ALA A 221 12.39 -9.72 -1.93
CA ALA A 221 13.11 -10.49 -0.93
C ALA A 221 13.39 -9.66 0.33
N SER A 222 13.92 -8.44 0.18
CA SER A 222 14.31 -7.57 1.28
C SER A 222 13.10 -7.06 2.07
N TYR A 223 11.98 -6.76 1.41
CA TYR A 223 10.73 -6.39 2.07
C TYR A 223 10.18 -7.56 2.89
N VAL A 224 10.08 -8.74 2.29
CA VAL A 224 9.56 -9.94 2.96
C VAL A 224 10.46 -10.34 4.14
N TRP A 225 11.77 -10.24 3.97
CA TRP A 225 12.73 -10.46 5.05
C TRP A 225 12.56 -9.43 6.17
N GLY A 226 12.47 -8.14 5.84
CA GLY A 226 12.24 -7.06 6.82
C GLY A 226 10.92 -7.22 7.58
N ALA A 227 9.87 -7.71 6.93
CA ALA A 227 8.58 -8.00 7.56
C ALA A 227 8.60 -9.20 8.52
N ARG A 228 9.65 -10.04 8.48
CA ARG A 228 9.84 -11.20 9.37
C ARG A 228 10.78 -10.93 10.54
N LEU A 229 11.30 -9.70 10.66
CA LEU A 229 12.10 -9.27 11.81
C LEU A 229 11.26 -9.28 13.10
N PRO A 230 11.89 -9.28 14.30
CA PRO A 230 11.17 -9.29 15.56
C PRO A 230 10.13 -8.17 15.64
N ASN A 231 8.95 -8.46 16.23
CA ASN A 231 7.85 -7.51 16.31
C ASN A 231 8.23 -6.17 16.99
N ALA A 232 9.20 -6.19 17.91
CA ALA A 232 9.73 -4.97 18.52
C ALA A 232 10.39 -4.04 17.49
N TYR A 233 11.13 -4.61 16.53
CA TYR A 233 11.76 -3.87 15.44
C TYR A 233 10.72 -3.39 14.43
N VAL A 234 9.83 -4.27 13.96
CA VAL A 234 8.83 -3.95 12.92
C VAL A 234 7.83 -2.88 13.36
N LYS A 235 7.58 -2.77 14.67
CA LYS A 235 6.77 -1.68 15.25
C LYS A 235 7.46 -0.32 15.19
N LEU A 236 8.80 -0.29 15.28
CA LEU A 236 9.57 0.93 15.24
C LEU A 236 9.93 1.33 13.80
N VAL A 237 10.42 0.37 13.01
CA VAL A 237 10.87 0.57 11.63
C VAL A 237 9.96 -0.25 10.72
N HIS A 238 9.20 0.46 9.89
CA HIS A 238 8.32 -0.19 8.93
C HIS A 238 9.15 -1.01 7.91
N PRO A 239 8.74 -2.23 7.51
CA PRO A 239 9.49 -3.09 6.58
C PRO A 239 9.82 -2.41 5.24
N LEU A 240 9.00 -1.45 4.82
CA LEU A 240 9.27 -0.58 3.67
C LEU A 240 10.61 0.15 3.82
N VAL A 241 10.89 0.77 4.97
CA VAL A 241 12.13 1.52 5.22
C VAL A 241 13.34 0.58 5.22
N THR A 242 13.24 -0.55 5.93
CA THR A 242 14.28 -1.58 5.95
C THR A 242 14.58 -2.09 4.53
N SER A 243 13.55 -2.36 3.73
CA SER A 243 13.69 -2.78 2.34
C SER A 243 14.41 -1.71 1.51
N SER A 244 13.98 -0.45 1.59
CA SER A 244 14.60 0.64 0.83
C SER A 244 16.08 0.83 1.14
N VAL A 245 16.48 0.75 2.42
CA VAL A 245 17.90 0.80 2.82
C VAL A 245 18.67 -0.39 2.25
N MET A 246 18.10 -1.59 2.30
CA MET A 246 18.72 -2.79 1.72
C MET A 246 18.87 -2.69 0.20
N VAL A 247 17.86 -2.16 -0.51
CA VAL A 247 17.96 -1.94 -1.97
C VAL A 247 19.05 -0.91 -2.28
N LEU A 248 19.12 0.20 -1.55
CA LEU A 248 20.20 1.18 -1.74
C LEU A 248 21.59 0.57 -1.50
N ALA A 249 21.73 -0.25 -0.46
CA ALA A 249 22.96 -0.98 -0.19
C ALA A 249 23.32 -1.94 -1.35
N VAL A 250 22.35 -2.69 -1.87
CA VAL A 250 22.61 -3.62 -2.98
C VAL A 250 22.93 -2.91 -4.30
N VAL A 251 22.29 -1.77 -4.56
CA VAL A 251 22.59 -0.94 -5.73
C VAL A 251 24.02 -0.40 -5.64
N ARG A 252 24.48 -0.01 -4.45
CA ARG A 252 25.88 0.38 -4.23
C ARG A 252 26.84 -0.77 -4.47
N VAL A 253 26.54 -1.97 -3.95
CA VAL A 253 27.35 -3.18 -4.17
C VAL A 253 27.40 -3.54 -5.65
N LEU A 254 26.26 -3.47 -6.36
CA LEU A 254 26.18 -3.73 -7.79
C LEU A 254 27.01 -2.71 -8.59
N GLY A 255 26.96 -1.43 -8.24
CA GLY A 255 27.79 -0.40 -8.88
C GLY A 255 29.28 -0.68 -8.75
N ILE A 256 29.74 -1.06 -7.55
CA ILE A 256 31.14 -1.46 -7.32
C ILE A 256 31.49 -2.73 -8.11
N ALA A 257 30.61 -3.73 -8.10
CA ALA A 257 30.84 -4.99 -8.79
C ALA A 257 30.80 -4.85 -10.33
N ALA A 258 30.00 -3.93 -10.87
CA ALA A 258 29.85 -3.70 -12.29
C ALA A 258 30.80 -2.60 -12.84
N GLY A 259 31.41 -1.81 -11.95
CA GLY A 259 32.21 -0.64 -12.35
C GLY A 259 31.36 0.52 -12.88
N VAL A 260 30.11 0.65 -12.41
CA VAL A 260 29.14 1.68 -12.84
C VAL A 260 28.78 2.57 -11.64
N ASP A 261 28.49 3.84 -11.89
CA ASP A 261 28.06 4.73 -10.81
C ASP A 261 26.71 4.32 -10.22
N MET A 262 26.56 4.53 -8.91
CA MET A 262 25.35 4.20 -8.17
C MET A 262 24.14 4.97 -8.70
N LEU A 263 24.30 6.26 -9.05
CA LEU A 263 23.19 7.08 -9.50
C LEU A 263 22.69 6.64 -10.88
N ASP A 264 23.56 6.09 -11.73
CA ASP A 264 23.17 5.57 -13.03
C ASP A 264 22.29 4.32 -12.91
N ILE A 265 22.61 3.43 -11.97
CA ILE A 265 21.77 2.28 -11.64
C ILE A 265 20.43 2.76 -11.06
N LEU A 266 20.42 3.78 -10.20
CA LEU A 266 19.17 4.36 -9.69
C LEU A 266 18.32 5.02 -10.78
N ARG A 267 18.94 5.63 -11.80
CA ARG A 267 18.21 6.17 -12.96
C ARG A 267 17.61 5.05 -13.80
N ASN A 268 18.30 3.91 -13.93
CA ASN A 268 17.76 2.71 -14.57
C ASN A 268 16.66 2.04 -13.73
N TYR A 269 16.69 2.20 -12.41
CA TYR A 269 15.66 1.65 -11.52
C TYR A 269 14.27 2.23 -11.79
N LYS A 270 14.16 3.49 -12.26
CA LYS A 270 12.90 4.09 -12.73
C LYS A 270 13.14 4.97 -13.95
N THR A 271 12.79 4.45 -15.13
CA THR A 271 13.02 5.12 -16.42
C THR A 271 11.77 5.81 -16.97
N GLY A 272 10.58 5.51 -16.42
CA GLY A 272 9.31 6.03 -16.94
C GLY A 272 8.87 5.39 -18.25
N SER A 273 9.51 4.30 -18.69
CA SER A 273 9.20 3.58 -19.92
C SER A 273 8.78 2.14 -19.65
N PHE A 274 7.79 1.65 -20.40
CA PHE A 274 7.40 0.23 -20.40
C PHE A 274 8.02 -0.57 -21.57
N ALA A 275 8.99 -0.01 -22.28
CA ALA A 275 9.70 -0.75 -23.31
C ALA A 275 10.50 -1.90 -22.67
N PRO A 276 10.41 -3.15 -23.14
CA PRO A 276 11.04 -4.31 -22.50
C PRO A 276 12.55 -4.17 -22.24
N MET A 277 13.26 -3.42 -23.09
CA MET A 277 14.70 -3.19 -22.99
C MET A 277 15.09 -1.99 -22.10
N LYS A 278 14.12 -1.22 -21.61
CA LYS A 278 14.34 0.03 -20.85
C LYS A 278 13.55 0.09 -19.54
N ILE A 279 12.61 -0.82 -19.32
CA ILE A 279 11.76 -0.80 -18.13
C ILE A 279 12.59 -1.00 -16.86
N GLY A 280 12.41 -0.11 -15.89
CA GLY A 280 13.03 -0.22 -14.56
C GLY A 280 12.16 -1.06 -13.61
N SER A 281 12.78 -1.62 -12.58
CA SER A 281 12.05 -2.38 -11.55
C SER A 281 11.09 -1.50 -10.74
N GLY A 282 11.48 -0.24 -10.49
CA GLY A 282 10.64 0.77 -9.90
C GLY A 282 9.43 1.14 -10.77
N ASP A 283 9.56 1.11 -12.10
CA ASP A 283 8.41 1.32 -13.00
C ASP A 283 7.37 0.21 -12.87
N ILE A 284 7.83 -1.06 -12.81
CA ILE A 284 6.95 -2.23 -12.62
C ILE A 284 6.22 -2.15 -11.29
N LEU A 285 6.95 -1.90 -10.20
CA LEU A 285 6.36 -1.86 -8.85
C LEU A 285 5.39 -0.68 -8.68
N LEU A 286 5.75 0.51 -9.18
CA LEU A 286 4.88 1.68 -9.13
C LEU A 286 3.67 1.56 -10.06
N TYR A 287 3.79 0.84 -11.18
CA TYR A 287 2.65 0.55 -12.05
C TYR A 287 1.58 -0.25 -11.31
N LEU A 288 1.98 -1.28 -10.55
CA LEU A 288 1.07 -2.10 -9.77
C LEU A 288 0.39 -1.34 -8.62
N CYS A 289 0.90 -0.17 -8.21
CA CYS A 289 0.23 0.66 -7.21
C CYS A 289 -1.19 1.03 -7.64
N GLY A 290 -1.42 1.25 -8.94
CA GLY A 290 -2.74 1.60 -9.45
C GLY A 290 -3.75 0.49 -9.31
N THR A 291 -3.33 -0.73 -9.65
CA THR A 291 -4.11 -1.94 -9.41
C THR A 291 -4.42 -2.10 -7.92
N GLY A 292 -3.47 -1.72 -7.04
CA GLY A 292 -3.70 -1.64 -5.59
C GLY A 292 -4.77 -0.65 -5.18
N VAL A 293 -4.79 0.55 -5.75
CA VAL A 293 -5.84 1.53 -5.48
C VAL A 293 -7.20 1.05 -5.99
N VAL A 294 -7.26 0.47 -7.20
CA VAL A 294 -8.51 -0.10 -7.74
C VAL A 294 -9.03 -1.22 -6.83
N SER A 295 -8.16 -2.02 -6.23
CA SER A 295 -8.55 -3.07 -5.28
C SER A 295 -9.27 -2.57 -4.02
N PHE A 296 -9.09 -1.30 -3.65
CA PHE A 296 -9.83 -0.70 -2.53
C PHE A 296 -11.33 -0.61 -2.81
N ALA A 297 -11.76 -0.61 -4.07
CA ALA A 297 -13.17 -0.70 -4.44
C ALA A 297 -13.84 -1.94 -3.83
N ILE A 298 -13.14 -3.08 -3.82
CA ILE A 298 -13.65 -4.32 -3.23
C ILE A 298 -13.79 -4.19 -1.70
N SER A 299 -12.80 -3.57 -1.05
CA SER A 299 -12.88 -3.29 0.39
C SER A 299 -14.03 -2.34 0.73
N MET A 300 -14.24 -1.30 -0.08
CA MET A 300 -15.36 -0.37 0.07
C MET A 300 -16.70 -1.08 -0.15
N TYR A 301 -16.81 -1.91 -1.19
CA TYR A 301 -18.02 -2.68 -1.49
C TYR A 301 -18.37 -3.66 -0.36
N SER A 302 -17.38 -4.35 0.23
CA SER A 302 -17.60 -5.23 1.38
C SER A 302 -18.20 -4.50 2.59
N ARG A 303 -17.93 -3.19 2.73
CA ARG A 303 -18.38 -2.35 3.86
C ARG A 303 -19.44 -1.32 3.45
N ARG A 304 -20.03 -1.45 2.26
CA ARG A 304 -20.93 -0.45 1.66
C ARG A 304 -22.08 -0.04 2.58
N ALA A 305 -22.72 -0.99 3.27
CA ALA A 305 -23.82 -0.69 4.20
C ALA A 305 -23.36 0.18 5.38
N LEU A 306 -22.16 -0.06 5.92
CA LEU A 306 -21.57 0.76 6.98
C LEU A 306 -21.19 2.16 6.48
N ILE A 307 -20.68 2.25 5.25
CA ILE A 307 -20.34 3.53 4.59
C ILE A 307 -21.61 4.36 4.40
N PHE A 308 -22.66 3.79 3.82
CA PHE A 308 -23.91 4.51 3.55
C PHE A 308 -24.66 4.90 4.83
N SER A 309 -24.69 4.03 5.85
CA SER A 309 -25.33 4.33 7.14
C SER A 309 -24.60 5.42 7.94
N ASN A 310 -23.33 5.67 7.67
CA ASN A 310 -22.52 6.68 8.35
C ASN A 310 -22.01 7.75 7.40
N LEU A 311 -22.63 7.89 6.21
CA LEU A 311 -22.16 8.77 5.15
C LEU A 311 -21.92 10.21 5.63
N PRO A 312 -22.79 10.84 6.44
CA PRO A 312 -22.53 12.20 6.92
C PRO A 312 -21.26 12.28 7.76
N VAL A 313 -21.01 11.29 8.62
CA VAL A 313 -19.81 11.24 9.48
C VAL A 313 -18.56 11.09 8.62
N LEU A 314 -18.60 10.19 7.63
CA LEU A 314 -17.47 9.95 6.73
C LEU A 314 -17.22 11.17 5.84
N ALA A 315 -18.25 11.74 5.23
CA ALA A 315 -18.15 12.89 4.33
C ALA A 315 -17.57 14.11 5.05
N THR A 316 -18.05 14.44 6.25
CA THR A 316 -17.50 15.55 7.02
C THR A 316 -16.07 15.28 7.45
N ALA A 317 -15.74 14.07 7.93
CA ALA A 317 -14.36 13.74 8.30
C ALA A 317 -13.40 13.83 7.09
N MET A 318 -13.83 13.37 5.92
CA MET A 318 -13.08 13.49 4.67
C MET A 318 -12.88 14.95 4.26
N LEU A 319 -13.93 15.77 4.30
CA LEU A 319 -13.87 17.19 3.93
C LEU A 319 -12.99 17.99 4.90
N VAL A 320 -13.20 17.81 6.21
CA VAL A 320 -12.42 18.49 7.25
C VAL A 320 -10.96 18.06 7.20
N SER A 321 -10.67 16.77 7.05
CA SER A 321 -9.28 16.30 6.95
C SER A 321 -8.61 16.76 5.65
N SER A 322 -9.33 16.81 4.52
CA SER A 322 -8.76 17.27 3.25
C SER A 322 -8.46 18.76 3.28
N ALA A 323 -9.42 19.59 3.71
CA ALA A 323 -9.22 21.02 3.85
C ALA A 323 -8.15 21.33 4.92
N GLY A 324 -8.25 20.70 6.10
CA GLY A 324 -7.31 20.87 7.19
C GLY A 324 -5.88 20.52 6.77
N SER A 325 -5.66 19.35 6.17
CA SER A 325 -4.31 18.96 5.72
C SER A 325 -3.75 19.91 4.65
N LEU A 326 -4.57 20.35 3.70
CA LEU A 326 -4.12 21.25 2.62
C LEU A 326 -3.72 22.63 3.14
N PHE A 327 -4.58 23.27 3.94
CA PHE A 327 -4.31 24.62 4.45
C PHE A 327 -3.30 24.63 5.60
N SER A 328 -3.34 23.64 6.50
CA SER A 328 -2.40 23.58 7.62
C SER A 328 -0.99 23.25 7.15
N THR A 329 -0.81 22.37 6.16
CA THR A 329 0.53 22.12 5.59
C THR A 329 1.08 23.40 4.97
N ALA A 330 0.29 24.12 4.17
CA ALA A 330 0.71 25.39 3.57
C ALA A 330 1.03 26.47 4.62
N ALA A 331 0.20 26.62 5.65
CA ALA A 331 0.44 27.57 6.73
C ALA A 331 1.69 27.22 7.55
N PHE A 332 1.89 25.93 7.83
CA PHE A 332 3.03 25.46 8.62
C PHE A 332 4.36 25.59 7.88
N VAL A 333 4.39 25.24 6.60
CA VAL A 333 5.57 25.44 5.72
C VAL A 333 5.98 26.91 5.68
N ARG A 334 5.00 27.83 5.54
CA ARG A 334 5.25 29.28 5.61
C ARG A 334 5.78 29.72 6.99
N LEU A 335 5.21 29.19 8.07
CA LEU A 335 5.60 29.53 9.45
C LEU A 335 7.06 29.15 9.73
N ILE A 336 7.53 28.02 9.20
CA ILE A 336 8.91 27.55 9.39
C ILE A 336 9.86 28.08 8.31
N SER A 337 9.38 28.88 7.35
CA SER A 337 10.15 29.40 6.22
C SER A 337 10.90 28.28 5.48
N LEU A 338 10.14 27.26 5.07
CA LEU A 338 10.55 26.23 4.12
C LEU A 338 9.85 26.50 2.77
#